data_AF-A0A6G3X983-F1
#
_entry.id   AF-A0A6G3X983-F1
#
_cell.length_a   1.000
_cell.length_b   1.000
_cell.length_c   1.000
_cell.angle_alpha   90.00
_cell.angle_beta   90.00
_cell.angle_gamma   90.00
#
_symmetry.space_group_name_H-M   'P 1'
#
loop_
_entity.id
_entity.type
_entity.pdbx_description
1 polymer ?
#
loop_
_entity_poly.entity_id
_entity_poly.type
_entity_poly.pdbx_seq_one_letter_code
_entity_poly.pdbx_strand_id
1 'polypeptide(L)'
;MTAMEGLPVDLRAFHNEVEGHLLAAAAHEESRSAAARFTAGLDWLPEEQRAEVERQFAAEHLTLARASWQCTARRGEELRGEYETVYRTLRARLLAGLLLGVALLVTVDLVVLASV
;
A
#
# COMPACT_ATOMS: atom_id res chain seq x y z
N MET A 1 -31.62 -3.87 27.95
CA MET A 1 -31.29 -5.31 27.91
C MET A 1 -31.39 -5.73 26.44
N THR A 2 -30.48 -5.24 25.60
CA THR A 2 -29.18 -5.83 25.17
C THR A 2 -29.33 -6.79 24.00
N ALA A 3 -29.14 -6.28 22.78
CA ALA A 3 -28.54 -7.01 21.66
C ALA A 3 -28.07 -6.00 20.57
N MET A 4 -26.89 -5.42 20.79
CA MET A 4 -25.90 -4.98 19.80
C MET A 4 -26.37 -4.35 18.46
N GLU A 5 -26.68 -3.06 18.48
CA GLU A 5 -26.68 -2.18 17.30
C GLU A 5 -25.26 -1.63 16.97
N GLY A 6 -24.24 -2.49 16.99
CA GLY A 6 -22.88 -2.10 16.62
C GLY A 6 -22.43 -2.87 15.39
N LEU A 7 -22.67 -2.32 14.19
CA LEU A 7 -22.09 -2.81 12.94
C LEU A 7 -20.58 -3.06 13.16
N PRO A 8 -20.00 -4.18 12.69
CA PRO A 8 -18.60 -4.47 12.96
C PRO A 8 -17.78 -3.30 12.44
N VAL A 9 -17.00 -2.67 13.33
CA VAL A 9 -15.89 -1.80 12.94
C VAL A 9 -15.23 -2.47 11.74
N ASP A 10 -15.14 -1.76 10.61
CA ASP A 10 -14.50 -2.30 9.42
C ASP A 10 -13.06 -2.63 9.81
N LEU A 11 -12.80 -3.90 10.10
CA LEU A 11 -11.56 -4.39 10.68
C LEU A 11 -10.38 -4.04 9.78
N ARG A 12 -10.62 -3.94 8.47
CA ARG A 12 -9.62 -3.48 7.51
C ARG A 12 -9.34 -2.00 7.66
N ALA A 13 -10.37 -1.15 7.78
CA ALA A 13 -10.18 0.28 8.01
C ALA A 13 -9.43 0.53 9.33
N PHE A 14 -9.82 -0.15 10.40
CA PHE A 14 -9.14 -0.07 11.70
C PHE A 14 -7.69 -0.56 11.63
N HIS A 15 -7.44 -1.69 10.96
CA HIS A 15 -6.08 -2.21 10.77
C HIS A 15 -5.20 -1.21 10.03
N ASN A 16 -5.70 -0.62 8.94
CA ASN A 16 -4.97 0.38 8.16
C ASN A 16 -4.67 1.64 8.98
N GLU A 17 -5.59 2.08 9.83
CA GLU A 17 -5.40 3.23 10.71
C GLU A 17 -4.30 2.96 11.75
N VAL A 18 -4.36 1.79 12.40
CA VAL A 18 -3.33 1.36 13.35
C VAL A 18 -1.97 1.22 12.67
N GLU A 19 -1.91 0.58 11.50
CA GLU A 19 -0.68 0.45 10.71
C GLU A 19 -0.11 1.84 10.35
N GLY A 20 -0.95 2.77 9.91
CA GLY A 20 -0.55 4.14 9.60
C GLY A 20 0.05 4.87 10.82
N HIS A 21 -0.57 4.70 12.00
CA HIS A 21 -0.03 5.25 13.25
C HIS A 21 1.30 4.62 13.64
N LEU A 22 1.46 3.30 13.50
CA LEU A 22 2.71 2.60 13.80
C LEU A 22 3.83 3.04 12.87
N LEU A 23 3.55 3.18 11.57
CA LEU A 23 4.52 3.69 10.59
C LEU A 23 4.95 5.12 10.92
N ALA A 24 4.00 5.99 11.26
CA ALA A 24 4.32 7.37 11.63
C ALA A 24 5.17 7.44 12.91
N ALA A 25 4.86 6.61 13.91
CA ALA A 25 5.64 6.52 15.14
C ALA A 25 7.06 5.99 14.87
N ALA A 26 7.19 4.96 14.02
CA ALA A 26 8.48 4.41 13.61
C ALA A 26 9.36 5.45 12.89
N ALA A 27 8.79 6.22 11.95
CA ALA A 27 9.54 7.29 11.28
C ALA A 27 9.99 8.41 12.23
N HIS A 28 9.19 8.74 13.25
CA HIS A 28 9.61 9.70 14.27
C HIS A 28 10.81 9.20 15.08
N GLU A 29 10.81 7.93 15.50
CA GLU A 29 11.94 7.32 16.21
C GLU A 29 13.17 7.22 15.31
N GLU A 30 13.00 6.78 14.06
CA GLU A 30 14.08 6.67 13.09
C GLU A 30 14.75 8.02 12.81
N SER A 31 13.97 9.07 12.60
CA SER A 31 14.51 10.42 12.38
C SER A 31 15.27 10.96 13.60
N ARG A 32 14.79 10.68 14.82
CA ARG A 32 15.53 11.05 16.05
C ARG A 32 16.84 10.26 16.19
N SER A 33 16.81 8.96 15.94
CA SER A 33 18.01 8.11 15.96
C SER A 33 19.02 8.53 14.89
N ALA A 34 18.55 8.87 13.69
CA ALA A 34 19.39 9.40 12.61
C ALA A 34 20.02 10.75 13.01
N ALA A 35 19.24 11.63 13.62
CA ALA A 35 19.73 12.92 14.11
C ALA A 35 20.81 12.74 15.17
N ALA A 36 20.58 11.92 16.19
CA ALA A 36 21.55 11.64 17.26
C ALA A 36 22.84 11.02 16.70
N ARG A 37 22.74 10.09 15.74
CA ARG A 37 23.92 9.53 15.07
C ARG A 37 24.69 10.57 14.27
N PHE A 38 23.98 11.49 13.62
CA PHE A 38 24.59 12.57 12.85
C PHE A 38 25.30 13.58 13.76
N THR A 39 24.65 14.01 14.84
CA THR A 39 25.19 14.99 15.79
C THR A 39 26.29 14.41 16.68
N ALA A 40 26.33 13.10 16.90
CA ALA A 40 27.44 12.45 17.61
C ALA A 40 28.83 12.73 16.97
N GLY A 41 28.89 12.99 15.67
CA GLY A 41 30.11 13.40 14.97
C GLY A 41 30.46 14.89 15.07
N LEU A 42 29.66 15.67 15.81
CA LEU A 42 29.78 17.13 15.97
C LEU A 42 30.18 17.48 17.42
N ASP A 43 31.14 16.75 17.97
CA ASP A 43 31.67 16.93 19.34
C ASP A 43 32.39 18.27 19.54
N TRP A 44 32.86 18.90 18.46
CA TRP A 44 33.44 20.24 18.45
C TRP A 44 32.42 21.37 18.64
N LEU A 45 31.12 21.09 18.51
CA LEU A 45 30.06 22.07 18.77
C LEU A 45 29.67 22.08 20.25
N PRO A 46 29.39 23.27 20.83
CA PRO A 46 28.76 23.38 22.14
C PRO A 46 27.44 22.61 22.21
N GLU A 47 27.13 22.04 23.38
CA GLU A 47 25.97 21.17 23.61
C GLU A 47 24.66 21.78 23.10
N GLU A 48 24.43 23.07 23.40
CA GLU A 48 23.21 23.77 23.01
C GLU A 48 23.06 23.89 21.48
N GLN A 49 24.17 24.13 20.78
CA GLN A 49 24.21 24.23 19.32
C GLN A 49 24.03 22.86 18.68
N ARG A 50 24.66 21.82 19.26
CA ARG A 50 24.50 20.45 18.82
C ARG A 50 23.06 19.96 18.99
N ALA A 51 22.42 20.26 20.12
CA ALA A 51 21.02 19.92 20.38
C ALA A 51 20.05 20.63 19.42
N GLU A 52 20.34 21.88 19.04
CA GLU A 52 19.55 22.58 18.02
C GLU A 52 19.69 21.94 16.64
N VAL A 53 20.92 21.61 16.23
CA VAL A 53 21.18 20.90 14.96
C VAL A 53 20.48 19.54 14.95
N GLU A 54 20.49 18.82 16.07
CA GLU A 54 19.81 17.53 16.19
C GLU A 54 18.29 17.67 15.96
N ARG A 55 17.65 18.66 16.60
CA ARG A 55 16.22 18.92 16.41
C ARG A 55 15.89 19.28 14.97
N GLN A 56 16.66 20.18 14.37
CA GLN A 56 16.43 20.60 12.99
C GLN A 56 16.63 19.45 12.00
N PHE A 57 17.69 18.66 12.20
CA PHE A 57 17.94 17.47 11.38
C PHE A 57 16.79 16.46 11.50
N ALA A 58 16.32 16.17 12.70
CA ALA A 58 15.21 15.23 12.90
C ALA A 58 13.94 15.68 12.19
N ALA A 59 13.63 16.98 12.21
CA ALA A 59 12.46 17.55 11.53
C ALA A 59 12.57 17.47 10.00
N GLU A 60 13.74 17.82 9.45
CA GLU A 60 14.01 17.73 8.01
C GLU A 60 14.01 16.28 7.53
N HIS A 61 14.67 15.38 8.26
CA HIS A 61 14.73 13.96 7.93
C HIS A 61 13.33 13.33 7.90
N LEU A 62 12.47 13.69 8.87
CA LEU A 62 11.08 13.26 8.88
C LEU A 62 10.29 13.79 7.68
N THR A 63 10.53 15.03 7.28
CA THR A 63 9.87 15.65 6.11
C THR A 63 10.27 14.93 4.82
N LEU A 64 11.56 14.61 4.66
CA LEU A 64 12.08 13.82 3.54
C LEU A 64 11.50 12.40 3.52
N ALA A 65 11.47 11.72 4.67
CA ALA A 65 10.87 10.41 4.79
C ALA A 65 9.40 10.41 4.35
N ARG A 66 8.61 11.38 4.82
CA ARG A 66 7.20 11.56 4.42
C ARG A 66 7.06 11.80 2.91
N ALA A 67 7.88 12.66 2.32
CA ALA A 67 7.85 12.93 0.88
C ALA A 67 8.19 11.68 0.07
N SER A 68 9.18 10.88 0.52
CA SER A 68 9.54 9.63 -0.12
C SER A 68 8.39 8.63 -0.12
N TRP A 69 7.70 8.47 1.01
CA TRP A 69 6.54 7.58 1.13
C TRP A 69 5.37 8.02 0.26
N GLN A 70 5.08 9.32 0.21
CA GLN A 70 4.03 9.86 -0.66
C GLN A 70 4.36 9.60 -2.14
N CYS A 71 5.62 9.75 -2.53
CA CYS A 71 6.05 9.43 -3.89
C CYS A 71 5.88 7.94 -4.21
N THR A 72 6.28 7.06 -3.29
CA THR A 72 6.11 5.60 -3.43
C THR A 72 4.65 5.20 -3.48
N ALA A 73 3.80 5.77 -2.61
CA ALA A 73 2.36 5.51 -2.60
C ALA A 73 1.73 5.91 -3.94
N ARG A 74 1.99 7.13 -4.41
CA ARG A 74 1.51 7.61 -5.71
C ARG A 74 1.99 6.72 -6.86
N ARG A 75 3.27 6.35 -6.87
CA ARG A 75 3.80 5.47 -7.93
C ARG A 75 3.17 4.07 -7.88
N GLY A 76 2.90 3.56 -6.67
CA GLY A 76 2.18 2.31 -6.47
C GLY A 76 0.75 2.36 -7.01
N GLU A 77 0.04 3.46 -6.82
CA GLU A 77 -1.30 3.69 -7.38
C GLU A 77 -1.28 3.78 -8.90
N GLU A 78 -0.32 4.53 -9.48
CA GLU A 78 -0.12 4.63 -10.93
C GLU A 78 0.14 3.24 -11.53
N LEU A 79 1.08 2.48 -10.95
CA LEU A 79 1.36 1.10 -11.36
C LEU A 79 0.11 0.22 -11.26
N ARG A 80 -0.63 0.30 -10.14
CA ARG A 80 -1.85 -0.50 -9.98
C ARG A 80 -2.87 -0.21 -11.08
N GLY A 81 -3.06 1.05 -11.46
CA GLY A 81 -3.94 1.43 -12.56
C GLY A 81 -3.49 0.90 -13.93
N GLU A 82 -2.19 1.00 -14.23
CA GLU A 82 -1.59 0.45 -15.45
C GLU A 82 -1.80 -1.09 -15.53
N TYR A 83 -1.51 -1.81 -14.44
CA TYR A 83 -1.63 -3.27 -14.37
C TYR A 83 -3.09 -3.75 -14.38
N GLU A 84 -3.99 -3.02 -13.73
CA GLU A 84 -5.42 -3.39 -13.70
C GLU A 84 -6.05 -3.30 -15.09
N THR A 85 -5.60 -2.37 -15.92
CA THR A 85 -6.03 -2.25 -17.32
C THR A 85 -5.58 -3.45 -18.16
N VAL A 86 -4.32 -3.86 -18.01
CA VAL A 86 -3.78 -5.06 -18.68
C VAL A 86 -4.51 -6.32 -18.19
N TYR A 87 -4.69 -6.45 -16.87
CA TYR A 87 -5.36 -7.59 -16.26
C TYR A 87 -6.81 -7.72 -16.72
N ARG A 88 -7.57 -6.62 -16.76
CA ARG A 88 -8.95 -6.61 -17.27
C ARG A 88 -9.02 -7.08 -18.71
N THR A 89 -8.07 -6.68 -19.55
CA THR A 89 -7.99 -7.11 -20.95
C THR A 89 -7.71 -8.60 -21.06
N LEU A 90 -6.74 -9.11 -20.30
CA LEU A 90 -6.40 -10.53 -20.29
C LEU A 90 -7.56 -11.39 -19.75
N ARG A 91 -8.19 -10.94 -18.66
CA ARG A 91 -9.37 -11.58 -18.08
C ARG A 91 -10.52 -11.64 -19.07
N ALA A 92 -10.78 -10.56 -19.81
CA ALA A 92 -11.82 -10.55 -20.84
C ALA A 92 -11.53 -11.56 -21.96
N ARG A 93 -10.28 -11.65 -22.42
CA ARG A 93 -9.87 -12.64 -23.44
C ARG A 93 -10.01 -14.07 -22.97
N LEU A 94 -9.61 -14.36 -21.73
CA LEU A 94 -9.77 -15.68 -21.12
C LEU A 94 -11.24 -16.07 -20.97
N LEU A 95 -12.08 -15.15 -20.49
CA LEU A 95 -13.51 -15.37 -20.38
C LEU A 95 -14.16 -15.57 -21.75
N ALA A 96 -13.79 -14.78 -22.76
CA ALA A 96 -14.28 -14.96 -24.13
C ALA A 96 -13.88 -16.33 -24.71
N GLY A 97 -12.63 -16.75 -24.53
CA GLY A 97 -12.17 -18.07 -24.96
C GLY A 97 -12.90 -19.20 -24.24
N LEU A 98 -13.12 -19.09 -22.93
CA LEU A 98 -13.90 -20.04 -22.15
C LEU A 98 -15.34 -20.14 -22.66
N LEU A 99 -16.00 -19.00 -22.87
CA LEU A 99 -17.38 -18.95 -23.39
C LEU A 99 -17.49 -19.56 -24.79
N LEU A 100 -16.54 -19.27 -25.68
CA LEU A 100 -16.48 -19.87 -27.01
C LEU A 100 -16.26 -21.39 -26.94
N GLY A 101 -15.38 -21.85 -26.06
CA GLY A 101 -15.16 -23.29 -25.84
C GLY A 101 -16.41 -24.00 -25.33
N VAL A 102 -17.11 -23.41 -24.35
CA VAL A 102 -18.39 -23.94 -23.85
C VAL A 102 -19.45 -23.95 -24.94
N ALA A 103 -19.58 -22.87 -25.71
CA ALA A 103 -20.52 -22.80 -26.82
C ALA A 103 -20.25 -23.89 -27.86
N LEU A 104 -18.97 -24.11 -28.21
CA LEU A 104 -18.58 -25.16 -29.14
C LEU A 104 -18.96 -26.55 -28.62
N LEU A 105 -18.65 -26.85 -27.35
CA LEU A 105 -19.03 -28.12 -26.72
C LEU A 105 -20.54 -28.33 -26.76
N VAL A 106 -21.32 -27.33 -26.37
CA VAL A 106 -22.79 -27.39 -26.41
C VAL A 106 -23.30 -27.63 -27.84
N THR A 107 -22.73 -26.95 -28.84
CA THR A 107 -23.13 -27.17 -30.24
C THR A 107 -22.81 -28.58 -30.72
N VAL A 108 -21.64 -29.12 -30.36
CA VAL A 108 -21.24 -30.50 -30.70
C VAL A 108 -22.19 -31.50 -30.04
N ASP A 109 -22.47 -31.34 -28.74
CA ASP A 109 -23.38 -32.21 -28.01
C ASP A 109 -24.79 -32.20 -28.62
N LEU A 110 -25.31 -31.02 -28.99
CA LEU A 110 -26.61 -30.89 -29.65
C LEU A 110 -26.65 -31.59 -31.01
N VAL A 111 -25.58 -31.46 -31.81
CA VAL A 111 -25.48 -32.15 -33.11
C VAL A 111 -25.44 -33.66 -32.92
N VAL A 112 -24.66 -34.15 -31.95
CA VAL A 112 -24.59 -35.58 -31.63
C VAL A 112 -25.96 -36.11 -31.19
N LEU A 113 -26.65 -35.40 -30.30
CA LEU A 113 -27.97 -35.81 -29.80
C LEU A 113 -29.03 -35.83 -30.91
N ALA A 114 -28.97 -34.92 -31.87
CA ALA A 114 -29.88 -34.88 -33.02
C ALA A 114 -29.55 -35.95 -34.09
N SER A 115 -28.35 -36.52 -34.04
CA SER A 115 -27.87 -37.54 -34.98
C SER A 115 -28.06 -38.98 -34.48
N VAL A 116 -28.52 -39.16 -33.23
CA VAL A 116 -28.82 -40.44 -32.57
C VAL A 116 -30.32 -40.67 -32.58
#